data_AF-A0A2N2K089-F1
#
_entry.id   AF-A0A2N2K089-F1
#
_cell.length_a   1.000
_cell.length_b   1.000
_cell.length_c   1.000
_cell.angle_alpha   90.00
_cell.angle_beta   90.00
_cell.angle_gamma   90.00
#
_symmetry.space_group_name_H-M   'P 1'
#
loop_
_entity.id
_entity.type
_entity.pdbx_description
1 polymer ?
#
loop_
_entity_poly.entity_id
_entity_poly.type
_entity_poly.pdbx_seq_one_letter_code
_entity_poly.pdbx_strand_id
1 'polypeptide(L)'
;MRAYGLLNLLLEQAPARDLLGADAHIQEGDLAPVRPQPTAENRDIVVALVDGEATLKRFFRERNRIRFQPENPNMEPINVQPGDDDVIIVGKVIGIFRDLH
;
A
#
# COMPACT_ATOMS: atom_id res chain seq x y z
N MET A 1 9.55 -26.06 -6.81
CA MET A 1 8.52 -25.05 -6.48
C MET A 1 8.60 -24.68 -5.00
N ARG A 2 9.49 -23.78 -4.57
CA ARG A 2 9.36 -23.09 -3.27
C ARG A 2 10.05 -21.73 -3.36
N ALA A 3 9.35 -20.75 -3.94
CA ALA A 3 9.79 -19.36 -4.03
C ALA A 3 8.83 -18.42 -3.26
N TYR A 4 8.24 -18.90 -2.16
CA TYR A 4 7.33 -18.10 -1.31
C TYR A 4 7.98 -17.65 0.01
N GLY A 5 9.27 -17.92 0.24
CA GLY A 5 9.94 -17.61 1.51
C GLY A 5 10.47 -16.18 1.64
N LEU A 6 10.70 -15.48 0.53
CA LEU A 6 11.31 -14.14 0.52
C LEU A 6 10.31 -13.00 0.29
N LEU A 7 9.13 -13.28 -0.27
CA LEU A 7 8.11 -12.25 -0.50
C LEU A 7 7.34 -11.88 0.78
N ASN A 8 7.26 -12.79 1.75
CA ASN A 8 6.63 -12.52 3.05
C ASN A 8 7.42 -11.48 3.88
N LEU A 9 8.74 -11.44 3.75
CA LEU A 9 9.59 -10.58 4.59
C LEU A 9 9.51 -9.09 4.19
N LEU A 10 9.22 -8.79 2.92
CA LEU A 10 9.04 -7.41 2.44
C LEU A 10 7.66 -6.83 2.79
N LEU A 11 6.68 -7.68 3.11
CA LEU A 11 5.32 -7.26 3.47
C LEU A 11 5.12 -7.06 4.97
N GLU A 12 6.00 -7.57 5.83
CA GLU A 12 5.91 -7.38 7.28
C GLU A 12 6.41 -6.01 7.77
N GLN A 13 7.05 -5.21 6.92
CA GLN A 13 7.68 -3.94 7.32
C GLN A 13 7.55 -2.84 6.24
N ALA A 14 6.48 -2.82 5.46
CA ALA A 14 6.21 -1.64 4.63
C ALA A 14 5.96 -0.45 5.58
N PRO A 15 6.69 0.67 5.46
CA PRO A 15 6.56 1.79 6.38
C PRO A 15 5.12 2.30 6.36
N ALA A 16 4.35 2.00 7.40
CA ALA A 16 2.95 2.43 7.56
C ALA A 16 2.80 3.94 7.79
N ARG A 17 3.88 4.71 7.62
CA ARG A 17 3.98 6.17 7.80
C ARG A 17 2.95 6.93 6.97
N ASP A 18 2.64 6.38 5.80
CA ASP A 18 1.67 6.90 4.86
C ASP A 18 0.22 6.71 5.31
N LEU A 19 0.01 5.75 6.20
CA LEU A 19 -1.25 5.45 6.87
C LEU A 19 -1.29 6.08 8.28
N LEU A 20 -0.27 6.84 8.71
CA LEU A 20 -0.33 7.56 9.98
C LEU A 20 -1.15 8.83 9.79
N GLY A 21 -2.36 8.85 10.34
CA GLY A 21 -3.27 9.98 10.28
C GLY A 21 -4.46 9.77 11.21
N ALA A 22 -5.06 10.86 11.69
CA ALA A 22 -6.17 10.83 12.65
C ALA A 22 -7.37 9.97 12.18
N ASP A 23 -7.54 9.79 10.87
CA ASP A 23 -8.64 9.03 10.27
C ASP A 23 -8.28 7.57 9.90
N ALA A 24 -6.99 7.24 9.79
CA ALA A 24 -6.55 5.94 9.29
C ALA A 24 -6.57 4.83 10.35
N HIS A 25 -6.64 5.18 11.63
CA HIS A 25 -6.65 4.26 12.79
C HIS A 25 -5.43 3.31 12.88
N ILE A 26 -4.41 3.49 12.04
CA ILE A 26 -3.19 2.67 11.99
C ILE A 26 -2.08 3.35 12.78
N GLN A 27 -1.39 2.55 13.60
CA GLN A 27 -0.31 2.99 14.48
C GLN A 27 0.97 2.21 14.17
N GLU A 28 2.10 2.77 14.57
CA GLU A 28 3.38 2.05 14.52
C GLU A 28 3.29 0.77 15.36
N GLY A 29 3.72 -0.36 14.79
CA GLY A 29 3.60 -1.69 15.39
C GLY A 29 2.36 -2.48 14.93
N ASP A 30 1.44 -1.88 14.17
CA ASP A 30 0.32 -2.60 13.57
C ASP A 30 0.78 -3.52 12.44
N LEU A 31 0.15 -4.69 12.34
CA LEU A 31 0.34 -5.63 11.25
C LEU A 31 -0.76 -5.47 10.19
N ALA A 32 -0.37 -5.23 8.96
CA ALA A 32 -1.27 -5.12 7.82
C ALA A 32 -1.12 -6.34 6.91
N PRO A 33 -1.91 -7.42 7.07
CA PRO A 33 -1.85 -8.55 6.15
C PRO A 33 -2.20 -8.13 4.74
N VAL A 34 -1.38 -8.57 3.80
CA VAL A 34 -1.51 -8.26 2.38
C VAL A 34 -1.82 -9.52 1.61
N ARG A 35 -2.87 -9.46 0.80
CA ARG A 35 -3.16 -10.47 -0.22
C ARG A 35 -2.41 -10.08 -1.50
N PRO A 36 -1.44 -10.90 -1.98
CA PRO A 36 -0.73 -10.60 -3.22
C PRO A 36 -1.69 -10.60 -4.40
N GLN A 37 -1.75 -9.48 -5.13
CA GLN A 37 -2.56 -9.32 -6.33
C GLN A 37 -2.09 -8.09 -7.12
N PRO A 38 -2.10 -8.13 -8.47
CA PRO A 38 -1.63 -7.03 -9.31
C PRO A 38 -2.70 -5.96 -9.59
N THR A 39 -3.92 -6.15 -9.11
CA THR A 39 -5.05 -5.25 -9.35
C THR A 39 -5.66 -4.77 -8.05
N ALA A 40 -6.36 -3.64 -8.08
CA ALA A 40 -7.06 -3.07 -6.94
C ALA A 40 -8.32 -2.32 -7.40
N GLU A 41 -9.27 -2.17 -6.48
CA GLU A 41 -10.48 -1.38 -6.70
C GLU A 41 -10.39 -0.02 -6.00
N ASN A 42 -11.20 0.93 -6.43
CA ASN A 42 -11.21 2.27 -5.84
C ASN A 42 -11.46 2.19 -4.33
N ARG A 43 -10.64 2.92 -3.57
CA ARG A 43 -10.59 2.98 -2.11
C ARG A 43 -9.91 1.79 -1.43
N ASP A 44 -9.42 0.80 -2.16
CA ASP A 44 -8.57 -0.24 -1.58
C ASP A 44 -7.28 0.34 -1.02
N ILE A 45 -6.83 -0.17 0.12
CA ILE A 45 -5.48 0.09 0.61
C ILE A 45 -4.56 -0.97 0.00
N VAL A 46 -3.49 -0.51 -0.64
CA VAL A 46 -2.56 -1.39 -1.37
C VAL A 46 -1.13 -1.14 -0.95
N VAL A 47 -0.33 -2.18 -1.04
CA VAL A 47 1.13 -2.03 -1.11
C VAL A 47 1.48 -1.79 -2.57
N ALA A 48 2.02 -0.61 -2.83
CA ALA A 48 2.58 -0.26 -4.12
C ALA A 48 4.11 -0.16 -3.99
N LEU A 49 4.81 -0.60 -5.02
CA LEU A 49 6.23 -0.39 -5.21
C LEU A 49 6.36 0.84 -6.12
N VAL A 50 6.92 1.93 -5.62
CA VAL A 50 7.14 3.18 -6.35
C VAL A 50 8.64 3.48 -6.28
N ASP A 51 9.31 3.63 -7.43
CA ASP A 51 10.76 3.88 -7.50
C ASP A 51 11.61 2.85 -6.73
N GLY A 52 11.13 1.60 -6.62
CA GLY A 52 11.79 0.54 -5.86
C GLY A 52 11.52 0.55 -4.36
N GLU A 53 10.73 1.50 -3.84
CA GLU A 53 10.33 1.57 -2.44
C GLU A 53 8.88 1.10 -2.25
N ALA A 54 8.66 0.27 -1.22
CA ALA A 54 7.32 -0.18 -0.86
C ALA A 54 6.59 0.89 -0.02
N THR A 55 5.40 1.29 -0.48
CA THR A 55 4.55 2.30 0.15
C THR A 55 3.12 1.79 0.30
N LEU A 56 2.44 2.23 1.36
CA LEU A 56 1.03 1.92 1.60
C LEU A 56 0.17 3.12 1.23
N LYS A 57 -0.72 2.96 0.26
CA LYS A 57 -1.56 4.06 -0.24
C LYS A 57 -2.96 3.58 -0.52
N ARG A 58 -3.93 4.50 -0.49
CA ARG A 58 -5.28 4.25 -0.98
C ARG A 58 -5.31 4.41 -2.50
N PHE A 59 -5.78 3.37 -3.18
CA PHE A 59 -5.84 3.32 -4.63
C PHE A 59 -7.10 4.02 -5.17
N PHE A 60 -6.93 4.87 -6.17
CA PHE A 60 -8.00 5.47 -6.94
C PHE A 60 -7.70 5.35 -8.44
N ARG A 61 -8.52 4.59 -9.15
CA ARG A 61 -8.59 4.56 -10.60
C ARG A 61 -9.51 5.66 -11.09
N GLU A 62 -8.93 6.63 -11.80
CA GLU A 62 -9.61 7.74 -12.45
C GLU A 62 -9.61 7.51 -13.97
N ARG A 63 -10.36 8.32 -14.73
CA ARG A 63 -10.57 8.06 -16.18
C ARG A 63 -9.26 7.94 -16.98
N ASN A 64 -8.27 8.75 -16.63
CA ASN A 64 -7.02 8.88 -17.41
C ASN A 64 -5.75 8.64 -16.57
N ARG A 65 -5.88 8.19 -15.32
CA ARG A 65 -4.74 8.00 -14.41
C ARG A 65 -5.10 7.12 -13.22
N ILE A 66 -4.06 6.63 -12.55
CA ILE A 66 -4.17 6.06 -11.21
C ILE A 66 -3.66 7.11 -10.22
N ARG A 67 -4.33 7.25 -9.08
CA ARG A 67 -3.88 8.08 -7.97
C ARG A 67 -3.70 7.21 -6.73
N PHE A 68 -2.53 7.25 -6.15
CA PHE A 68 -2.21 6.67 -4.86
C PHE A 68 -2.25 7.79 -3.81
N GLN A 69 -3.32 7.78 -3.03
CA GLN A 69 -3.58 8.78 -2.01
C GLN A 69 -3.00 8.32 -0.67
N PRO A 70 -2.12 9.09 -0.02
CA PRO A 70 -1.77 8.85 1.37
C PRO A 70 -2.96 9.16 2.29
N GLU A 71 -3.06 8.45 3.40
CA GLU A 71 -4.02 8.80 4.47
C GLU A 71 -3.46 9.88 5.40
N ASN A 72 -2.13 10.05 5.41
CA ASN A 72 -1.51 11.20 6.06
C ASN A 72 -1.75 12.48 5.24
N PRO A 73 -2.49 13.47 5.73
CA PRO A 73 -2.79 14.70 4.99
C PRO A 73 -1.55 15.57 4.74
N ASN A 74 -0.44 15.32 5.44
CA ASN A 74 0.81 16.04 5.23
C ASN A 74 1.63 15.50 4.06
N MET A 75 1.13 14.48 3.35
CA MET A 75 1.81 13.85 2.22
C MET A 75 1.06 14.09 0.92
N GLU A 76 1.81 14.27 -0.16
CA GLU A 76 1.22 14.51 -1.47
C GLU A 76 0.77 13.20 -2.14
N PRO A 77 -0.34 13.22 -2.91
CA PRO A 77 -0.75 12.08 -3.71
C PRO A 77 0.22 11.80 -4.85
N ILE A 78 0.46 10.52 -5.13
CA ILE A 78 1.22 10.08 -6.30
C ILE A 78 0.24 9.83 -7.44
N ASN A 79 0.44 10.48 -8.59
CA ASN A 79 -0.39 10.31 -9.77
C ASN A 79 0.42 9.59 -10.86
N VAL A 80 -0.11 8.47 -11.34
CA VAL A 80 0.51 7.60 -12.33
C VAL A 80 -0.29 7.67 -13.61
N GLN A 81 0.35 8.09 -14.69
CA GLN A 81 -0.24 8.14 -16.02
C GLN A 81 -0.09 6.79 -16.74
N PRO A 82 -0.93 6.50 -17.74
CA PRO A 82 -0.74 5.35 -18.60
C PRO A 82 0.64 5.42 -19.27
N GLY A 83 1.52 4.45 -18.98
CA GLY A 83 2.89 4.40 -19.51
C GLY A 83 3.99 4.71 -18.49
N ASP A 84 3.64 5.09 -17.26
CA ASP A 84 4.60 5.17 -16.16
C ASP A 84 4.86 3.75 -15.62
N ASP A 85 6.05 3.21 -15.90
CA ASP A 85 6.44 1.83 -15.53
C ASP A 85 6.97 1.72 -14.08
N ASP A 86 7.18 2.85 -13.41
CA ASP A 86 7.85 2.92 -12.11
C ASP A 86 6.93 2.58 -10.92
N VAL A 87 5.69 2.17 -11.19
CA VAL A 87 4.70 1.84 -10.14
C VAL A 87 4.05 0.48 -10.34
N ILE A 88 4.22 -0.39 -9.34
CA ILE A 88 3.70 -1.77 -9.34
C ILE A 88 2.83 -2.00 -8.12
N ILE A 89 1.61 -2.52 -8.30
CA ILE A 89 0.79 -3.00 -7.18
C ILE A 89 1.29 -4.39 -6.78
N VAL A 90 1.75 -4.51 -5.54
CA VAL A 90 2.23 -5.78 -4.95
C VAL A 90 1.06 -6.59 -4.39
N GLY A 91 0.12 -5.91 -3.74
CA GLY A 91 -1.05 -6.55 -3.15
C GLY A 91 -1.98 -5.61 -2.43
N LYS A 92 -3.10 -6.16 -1.99
CA LYS A 92 -4.17 -5.47 -1.28
C LYS A 92 -4.10 -5.77 0.21
N VAL A 93 -4.18 -4.75 1.04
CA VAL A 93 -4.34 -4.90 2.50
C VAL A 93 -5.75 -5.43 2.80
N ILE A 94 -5.83 -6.52 3.58
CA ILE A 94 -7.11 -7.18 3.91
C ILE A 94 -7.59 -6.92 5.34
N GLY A 95 -6.81 -6.20 6.15
CA GLY A 95 -7.16 -5.83 7.51
C GLY A 95 -5.98 -5.18 8.21
N ILE A 96 -6.19 -4.78 9.46
CA ILE A 96 -5.17 -4.28 10.38
C ILE A 96 -5.31 -5.08 11.67
N PHE A 97 -4.20 -5.63 12.15
CA PHE A 97 -4.10 -6.38 13.38
C PHE A 97 -3.21 -5.61 14.35
N ARG A 98 -3.78 -5.27 15.50
CA ARG A 98 -3.06 -4.66 16.62
C ARG A 98 -3.02 -5.65 17.76
N ASP A 99 -1.82 -6.00 18.21
CA ASP A 99 -1.67 -6.78 19.42
C ASP A 99 -1.91 -5.86 20.62
N LEU A 100 -2.91 -6.19 21.43
CA LEU A 100 -3.27 -5.45 22.64
C LEU A 100 -2.69 -6.23 23.82
N HIS A 101 -1.46 -5.91 24.19
CA HIS A 101 -0.75 -6.54 25.29
C HIS A 101 -0.83 -5.72 26.59
#